data_AF-A0A7C4BNZ1-F1
#
_entry.id   AF-A0A7C4BNZ1-F1
#
_cell.length_a   1.000
_cell.length_b   1.000
_cell.length_c   1.000
_cell.angle_alpha   90.00
_cell.angle_beta   90.00
_cell.angle_gamma   90.00
#
_symmetry.space_group_name_H-M   'P 1'
#
loop_
_entity.id
_entity.type
_entity.pdbx_description
1 polymer ?
#
loop_
_entity_poly.entity_id
_entity_poly.type
_entity_poly.pdbx_seq_one_letter_code
_entity_poly.pdbx_strand_id
1 'polypeptide(L)'
;MGLLEFENGSVGVFNFGGLSYGSPLRWYNSSRFYAEKGMCIGDGQRSYTYKEQMTILNAEANAKLPIVVEKRTKKAKDGQDTLDVLVAKTEPDTGLEVVWKNRLSKYSLSDGQLSVAYELLSIAEAHKNNTEPEYGAINGRIDQEVSIAMAKSWSSGNAPVELPLTVEPR
;
A
#
# COMPACT_ATOMS: atom_id res chain seq x y z
N MET A 1 15.62 6.62 -4.09
CA MET A 1 15.03 5.59 -4.96
C MET A 1 15.87 4.34 -4.76
N GLY A 2 15.25 3.21 -4.43
CA GLY A 2 15.87 1.91 -4.24
C GLY A 2 15.11 0.86 -5.05
N LEU A 3 15.82 -0.19 -5.45
CA LEU A 3 15.25 -1.39 -6.08
C LEU A 3 15.22 -2.49 -5.02
N LEU A 4 14.12 -3.23 -4.95
CA LEU A 4 13.91 -4.34 -4.04
C LEU A 4 13.64 -5.59 -4.88
N GLU A 5 14.45 -6.63 -4.71
CA GLU A 5 14.20 -7.92 -5.34
C GLU A 5 13.55 -8.85 -4.31
N PHE A 6 12.43 -9.46 -4.69
CA PHE A 6 11.69 -10.39 -3.83
C PHE A 6 12.05 -11.83 -4.17
N GLU A 7 11.88 -12.76 -3.22
CA GLU A 7 12.19 -14.19 -3.40
C GLU A 7 11.47 -14.82 -4.59
N ASN A 8 10.30 -14.29 -4.97
CA ASN A 8 9.53 -14.76 -6.12
C ASN A 8 10.00 -14.18 -7.47
N GLY A 9 11.15 -13.48 -7.50
CA GLY A 9 11.71 -12.82 -8.68
C GLY A 9 11.04 -11.50 -9.06
N SER A 10 10.05 -11.03 -8.29
CA SER A 10 9.44 -9.71 -8.52
C SER A 10 10.41 -8.60 -8.15
N VAL A 11 10.31 -7.46 -8.84
CA VAL A 11 11.11 -6.26 -8.53
C VAL A 11 10.21 -5.12 -8.08
N GLY A 12 10.45 -4.63 -6.87
CA GLY A 12 9.86 -3.43 -6.30
C GLY A 12 10.72 -2.20 -6.58
N VAL A 13 10.07 -1.08 -6.88
CA VAL A 13 10.74 0.23 -6.96
C VAL A 13 10.31 1.06 -5.75
N PHE A 14 11.18 1.15 -4.76
CA PHE A 14 10.95 1.98 -3.59
C PHE A 14 11.41 3.41 -3.88
N ASN A 15 10.49 4.38 -3.82
CA ASN A 15 10.85 5.78 -3.98
C ASN A 15 10.29 6.61 -2.83
N PHE A 16 11.04 6.65 -1.73
CA PHE A 16 10.87 7.64 -0.68
C PHE A 16 12.21 8.37 -0.51
N GLY A 17 12.25 9.64 -0.90
CA GLY A 17 13.42 10.51 -0.83
C GLY A 17 12.98 11.97 -0.91
N GLY A 18 13.93 12.91 -0.74
CA GLY A 18 13.68 14.36 -0.71
C GLY A 18 12.96 14.97 -1.93
N LEU A 19 12.65 14.15 -2.94
CA LEU A 19 11.73 14.46 -4.04
C LEU A 19 10.32 14.83 -3.57
N SER A 20 9.91 14.50 -2.35
CA SER A 20 8.56 14.79 -1.85
C SER A 20 8.36 16.23 -1.35
N TYR A 21 9.40 16.99 -0.97
CA TYR A 21 9.23 18.39 -0.54
C TYR A 21 9.93 19.44 -1.42
N GLY A 22 10.97 19.07 -2.17
CA GLY A 22 11.76 20.02 -2.99
C GLY A 22 11.82 19.74 -4.51
N SER A 23 11.13 18.72 -5.02
CA SER A 23 11.22 18.36 -6.45
C SER A 23 10.01 18.82 -7.27
N PRO A 24 10.20 19.23 -8.55
CA PRO A 24 9.10 19.39 -9.50
C PRO A 24 8.31 18.08 -9.74
N LEU A 25 8.90 16.93 -9.42
CA LEU A 25 8.24 15.61 -9.45
C LEU A 25 7.43 15.30 -8.17
N ARG A 26 7.41 16.21 -7.19
CA ARG A 26 6.58 16.10 -5.97
C ARG A 26 5.10 15.84 -6.28
N TRP A 27 4.63 16.37 -7.40
CA TRP A 27 3.25 16.19 -7.85
C TRP A 27 3.02 14.85 -8.55
N TYR A 28 4.07 14.09 -8.83
CA TYR A 28 3.99 12.69 -9.27
C TYR A 28 3.75 11.77 -8.05
N ASN A 29 2.53 11.87 -7.51
CA ASN A 29 2.04 10.93 -6.50
C ASN A 29 1.18 9.89 -7.23
N SER A 30 1.66 8.65 -7.24
CA SER A 30 0.86 7.48 -7.61
C SER A 30 0.39 6.76 -6.34
N SER A 31 -0.83 6.23 -6.37
CA SER A 31 -1.30 5.20 -5.45
C SER A 31 -0.38 4.00 -5.57
N ARG A 32 0.06 3.49 -4.41
CA ARG A 32 0.93 2.31 -4.32
C ARG A 32 0.34 1.38 -3.28
N PHE A 33 0.01 0.18 -3.70
CA PHE A 33 -0.43 -0.88 -2.81
C PHE A 33 0.68 -1.91 -2.74
N TYR A 34 1.18 -2.14 -1.54
CA TYR A 34 2.07 -3.25 -1.23
C TYR A 34 1.21 -4.36 -0.63
N ALA A 35 1.28 -5.57 -1.20
CA ALA A 35 0.65 -6.76 -0.67
C ALA A 35 1.62 -7.94 -0.77
N GLU A 36 1.33 -9.03 -0.05
CA GLU A 36 2.13 -10.26 -0.05
C GLU A 36 2.43 -10.81 -1.47
N LYS A 37 1.56 -10.49 -2.44
CA LYS A 37 1.66 -10.96 -3.83
C LYS A 37 2.23 -9.92 -4.81
N GLY A 38 2.80 -8.83 -4.31
CA GLY A 38 3.48 -7.82 -5.13
C GLY A 38 2.96 -6.41 -4.94
N MET A 39 3.31 -5.55 -5.89
CA MET A 39 3.11 -4.11 -5.81
C MET A 39 2.24 -3.64 -6.98
N CYS A 40 1.16 -2.92 -6.68
CA CYS A 40 0.39 -2.17 -7.67
C CYS A 40 0.79 -0.69 -7.60
N ILE A 41 1.23 -0.13 -8.73
CA ILE A 41 1.52 1.31 -8.87
C ILE A 41 0.51 1.88 -9.85
N GLY A 42 -0.27 2.88 -9.43
CA GLY A 42 -1.11 3.63 -10.35
C GLY A 42 -0.29 4.42 -11.38
N ASP A 43 -0.91 4.83 -12.46
CA ASP A 43 -0.27 5.51 -13.60
C ASP A 43 0.37 6.88 -13.28
N GLY A 44 0.31 7.33 -12.02
CA GLY A 44 1.01 8.51 -11.53
C GLY A 44 0.46 9.82 -12.08
N GLN A 45 -0.69 9.78 -12.76
CA GLN A 45 -1.39 10.99 -13.17
C GLN A 45 -2.16 11.56 -11.98
N ARG A 46 -1.47 12.35 -11.16
CA ARG A 46 -2.11 13.25 -10.20
C ARG A 46 -2.83 14.35 -10.97
N SER A 47 -3.95 14.02 -11.58
CA SER A 47 -4.78 15.02 -12.23
C SER A 47 -5.66 15.69 -11.19
N TYR A 48 -5.73 17.01 -11.25
CA TYR A 48 -6.81 17.81 -10.67
C TYR A 48 -8.22 17.35 -11.14
N THR A 49 -8.30 16.35 -12.03
CA THR A 49 -9.51 15.67 -12.52
C THR A 49 -9.84 14.30 -11.86
N TYR A 50 -9.15 13.88 -10.79
CA TYR A 50 -9.53 12.76 -9.92
C TYR A 50 -9.61 11.35 -10.55
N LYS A 51 -8.78 11.00 -11.53
CA LYS A 51 -8.78 9.63 -12.10
C LYS A 51 -7.37 9.09 -12.27
N GLU A 52 -6.80 8.61 -11.18
CA GLU A 52 -5.64 7.71 -11.26
C GLU A 52 -6.11 6.35 -11.77
N GLN A 53 -5.36 5.75 -12.71
CA GLN A 53 -5.67 4.43 -13.26
C GLN A 53 -4.69 3.40 -12.71
N MET A 54 -5.23 2.39 -12.03
CA MET A 54 -4.52 1.18 -11.67
C MET A 54 -4.73 0.15 -12.78
N THR A 55 -3.70 -0.62 -13.12
CA THR A 55 -3.79 -1.65 -14.15
C THR A 55 -3.06 -2.92 -13.73
N ILE A 56 -3.57 -4.08 -14.13
CA ILE A 56 -2.83 -5.34 -14.16
C ILE A 56 -2.43 -5.68 -15.59
N LEU A 57 -1.51 -6.62 -15.77
CA LEU A 57 -1.26 -7.18 -17.10
C LEU A 57 -2.25 -8.33 -17.39
N ASN A 58 -2.60 -8.53 -18.66
CA ASN A 58 -3.28 -9.75 -19.10
C ASN A 58 -2.36 -10.98 -18.97
N ALA A 59 -2.91 -12.17 -19.22
CA ALA A 59 -2.18 -13.44 -19.04
C ALA A 59 -0.89 -13.52 -19.87
N GLU A 60 -0.86 -12.91 -21.05
CA GLU A 60 0.28 -12.88 -21.97
C GLU A 60 1.29 -11.76 -21.66
N ALA A 61 1.06 -10.97 -20.60
CA ALA A 61 1.90 -9.84 -20.20
C ALA A 61 2.12 -8.78 -21.30
N ASN A 62 1.22 -8.67 -22.27
CA ASN A 62 1.36 -7.82 -23.45
C ASN A 62 0.32 -6.69 -23.53
N ALA A 63 -0.68 -6.68 -22.65
CA ALA A 63 -1.69 -5.64 -22.54
C ALA A 63 -1.94 -5.24 -21.07
N LYS A 64 -2.31 -3.97 -20.86
CA LYS A 64 -2.72 -3.45 -19.56
C LYS A 64 -4.25 -3.50 -19.44
N LEU A 65 -4.75 -4.09 -18.37
CA LEU A 65 -6.16 -4.17 -18.03
C LEU A 65 -6.45 -3.25 -16.84
N PRO A 66 -7.46 -2.37 -16.93
CA PRO A 66 -7.78 -1.44 -15.84
C PRO A 66 -8.36 -2.19 -14.62
N ILE A 67 -7.95 -1.75 -13.43
CA ILE A 67 -8.65 -2.04 -12.19
C ILE A 67 -9.65 -0.91 -11.94
N VAL A 68 -10.93 -1.23 -11.95
CA VAL A 68 -12.00 -0.30 -11.63
C VAL A 68 -12.37 -0.44 -10.16
N VAL A 69 -12.20 0.61 -9.37
CA VAL A 69 -12.62 0.63 -7.96
C VAL A 69 -13.92 1.39 -7.80
N GLU A 70 -14.98 0.67 -7.43
CA GLU A 70 -16.26 1.24 -7.04
C GLU A 70 -16.25 1.54 -5.54
N LYS A 71 -16.55 2.79 -5.18
CA LYS A 71 -16.75 3.23 -3.79
C LYS A 71 -18.24 3.33 -3.49
N ARG A 72 -18.71 2.56 -2.51
CA ARG A 72 -20.08 2.63 -1.99
C ARG A 72 -20.10 3.27 -0.62
N THR A 73 -21.07 4.15 -0.40
CA THR A 73 -21.27 4.85 0.87
C THR A 73 -22.59 4.45 1.51
N LYS A 74 -22.69 4.67 2.82
CA LYS A 74 -23.95 4.58 3.58
C LYS A 74 -24.03 5.68 4.62
N LYS A 75 -25.22 5.82 5.20
CA LYS A 75 -25.44 6.68 6.36
C LYS A 75 -24.93 5.99 7.63
N ALA A 76 -24.04 6.66 8.34
CA ALA A 76 -23.63 6.32 9.70
C ALA A 76 -24.74 6.64 10.72
N LYS A 77 -24.52 6.33 12.01
CA LYS A 77 -25.53 6.52 13.06
C LYS A 77 -25.97 7.98 13.25
N ASP A 78 -25.11 8.94 12.96
CA ASP A 78 -25.39 10.37 13.05
C ASP A 78 -25.95 10.96 11.74
N GLY A 79 -26.20 10.13 10.72
CA GLY A 79 -26.72 10.54 9.41
C GLY A 79 -25.67 11.05 8.43
N GLN A 80 -24.37 11.05 8.77
CA GLN A 80 -23.32 11.41 7.82
C GLN A 80 -22.99 10.26 6.86
N ASP A 81 -22.56 10.60 5.64
CA ASP A 81 -22.07 9.60 4.69
C ASP A 81 -20.70 9.10 5.13
N THR A 82 -20.54 7.78 5.13
CA THR A 82 -19.30 7.09 5.44
C THR A 82 -19.04 6.00 4.41
N LEU A 83 -17.77 5.63 4.23
CA LEU A 83 -17.38 4.54 3.35
C LEU A 83 -17.98 3.22 3.87
N ASP A 84 -18.69 2.48 3.01
CA ASP A 84 -19.26 1.18 3.37
C ASP A 84 -18.46 0.04 2.74
N VAL A 85 -18.24 0.13 1.43
CA VAL A 85 -17.62 -0.95 0.65
C VAL A 85 -16.74 -0.36 -0.44
N LEU A 86 -15.58 -0.99 -0.67
CA LEU A 86 -14.78 -0.83 -1.87
C LEU A 86 -14.87 -2.13 -2.68
N VAL A 87 -15.18 -2.03 -3.97
CA VAL A 87 -15.20 -3.18 -4.89
C VAL A 87 -14.20 -2.91 -6.00
N ALA A 88 -13.10 -3.67 -6.03
CA ALA A 88 -12.12 -3.63 -7.11
C ALA A 88 -12.44 -4.71 -8.14
N LYS A 89 -12.61 -4.33 -9.40
CA LYS A 89 -12.95 -5.22 -10.51
C LYS A 89 -11.91 -5.15 -11.61
N THR A 90 -11.72 -6.28 -12.28
CA THR A 90 -10.91 -6.39 -13.49
C THR A 90 -11.79 -6.97 -14.58
N GLU A 91 -11.87 -6.28 -15.71
CA GLU A 91 -12.73 -6.61 -16.85
C GLU A 91 -11.88 -6.64 -18.12
N PRO A 92 -12.19 -7.48 -19.15
CA PRO A 92 -13.00 -8.70 -19.13
C PRO A 92 -12.17 -9.99 -18.94
N ASP A 93 -10.84 -9.95 -19.08
CA ASP A 93 -10.01 -11.15 -19.22
C ASP A 93 -9.80 -11.92 -17.91
N THR A 94 -9.73 -11.22 -16.77
CA THR A 94 -9.48 -11.86 -15.46
C THR A 94 -10.75 -12.03 -14.64
N GLY A 95 -11.77 -11.19 -14.84
CA GLY A 95 -13.05 -11.26 -14.10
C GLY A 95 -12.93 -11.21 -12.57
N LEU A 96 -11.76 -10.80 -12.04
CA LEU A 96 -11.49 -10.81 -10.60
C LEU A 96 -12.25 -9.66 -9.96
N GLU A 97 -13.02 -9.99 -8.93
CA GLU A 97 -13.71 -9.05 -8.05
C GLU A 97 -13.17 -9.22 -6.63
N VAL A 98 -12.64 -8.13 -6.06
CA VAL A 98 -12.19 -8.07 -4.67
C VAL A 98 -13.08 -7.08 -3.92
N VAL A 99 -13.80 -7.58 -2.91
CA VAL A 99 -14.71 -6.79 -2.10
C VAL A 99 -14.11 -6.56 -0.72
N TRP A 100 -13.86 -5.29 -0.38
CA TRP A 100 -13.49 -4.88 0.98
C TRP A 100 -14.67 -4.19 1.66
N LYS A 101 -15.05 -4.67 2.86
CA LYS A 101 -16.15 -4.13 3.65
C LYS A 101 -15.62 -3.37 4.86
N ASN A 102 -16.11 -2.15 5.07
CA ASN A 102 -15.74 -1.34 6.21
C ASN A 102 -16.47 -1.82 7.49
N ARG A 103 -15.73 -2.42 8.42
CA ARG A 103 -16.22 -2.88 9.75
C ARG A 103 -16.67 -1.71 10.64
N LEU A 104 -16.21 -0.50 10.32
CA LEU A 104 -16.43 0.74 11.04
C LEU A 104 -17.47 1.64 10.33
N SER A 105 -18.22 1.14 9.34
CA SER A 105 -19.20 1.93 8.58
C SER A 105 -20.43 2.40 9.38
N LYS A 106 -20.47 2.09 10.68
CA LYS A 106 -21.42 2.65 11.64
C LYS A 106 -20.96 3.99 12.23
N TYR A 107 -19.68 4.34 12.05
CA TYR A 107 -19.05 5.56 12.53
C TYR A 107 -18.75 6.50 11.36
N SER A 108 -18.85 7.79 11.63
CA SER A 108 -18.69 8.86 10.64
C SER A 108 -17.22 9.24 10.50
N LEU A 109 -16.43 8.26 10.06
CA LEU A 109 -15.01 8.41 9.83
C LEU A 109 -14.79 8.80 8.36
N SER A 110 -14.00 9.84 8.14
CA SER A 110 -13.44 10.12 6.82
C SER A 110 -12.47 9.02 6.39
N ASP A 111 -12.20 8.90 5.09
CA ASP A 111 -11.25 7.92 4.53
C ASP A 111 -9.87 7.97 5.25
N GLY A 112 -9.36 9.17 5.55
CA GLY A 112 -8.08 9.33 6.25
C GLY A 112 -8.13 8.92 7.74
N GLN A 113 -9.26 9.16 8.41
CA GLN A 113 -9.47 8.68 9.79
C GLN A 113 -9.65 7.18 9.86
N LEU A 114 -10.12 6.55 8.77
CA LEU A 114 -10.41 5.13 8.73
C LEU A 114 -9.15 4.30 8.90
N SER A 115 -8.05 4.65 8.22
CA SER A 115 -6.76 3.97 8.38
C SER A 115 -6.27 3.99 9.83
N VAL A 116 -6.35 5.15 10.50
CA VAL A 116 -5.96 5.28 11.91
C VAL A 116 -6.89 4.45 12.81
N ALA A 117 -8.20 4.47 12.54
CA ALA A 117 -9.16 3.70 13.33
C ALA A 117 -8.97 2.19 13.20
N TYR A 118 -8.59 1.70 12.01
CA TYR A 118 -8.25 0.30 11.79
C TYR A 118 -6.98 -0.10 12.53
N GLU A 119 -5.95 0.76 12.57
CA GLU A 119 -4.73 0.49 13.34
C GLU A 119 -5.02 0.39 14.85
N LEU A 120 -5.80 1.34 15.39
CA LEU A 120 -6.24 1.28 16.79
C LEU A 120 -7.09 0.05 17.08
N LEU A 121 -7.97 -0.35 16.15
CA LEU A 121 -8.77 -1.55 16.28
C LEU A 121 -7.89 -2.80 16.29
N SER A 122 -6.89 -2.88 15.42
CA SER A 122 -5.91 -3.97 15.34
C SER A 122 -5.18 -4.16 16.68
N ILE A 123 -4.69 -3.07 17.29
CA ILE A 123 -4.04 -3.10 18.61
C ILE A 123 -5.02 -3.55 19.70
N ALA A 124 -6.25 -3.03 19.69
CA ALA A 124 -7.27 -3.40 20.68
C ALA A 124 -7.68 -4.88 20.58
N GLU A 125 -7.82 -5.40 19.35
CA GLU A 125 -8.13 -6.81 19.08
C GLU A 125 -6.97 -7.72 19.49
N ALA A 126 -5.73 -7.34 19.19
CA ALA A 126 -4.51 -8.02 19.62
C ALA A 126 -4.45 -8.16 21.15
N HIS A 127 -4.64 -7.06 21.87
CA HIS A 127 -4.67 -7.07 23.33
C HIS A 127 -5.78 -7.96 23.88
N LYS A 128 -7.00 -7.84 23.34
CA LYS A 128 -8.16 -8.60 23.80
C LYS A 128 -8.01 -10.10 23.59
N ASN A 129 -7.41 -10.50 22.47
CA ASN A 129 -7.33 -11.90 22.07
C ASN A 129 -5.97 -12.53 22.40
N ASN A 130 -5.04 -11.79 23.00
CA ASN A 130 -3.66 -12.22 23.24
C ASN A 130 -2.97 -12.71 21.95
N THR A 131 -3.11 -11.92 20.88
CA THR A 131 -2.47 -12.13 19.58
C THR A 131 -1.61 -10.92 19.21
N GLU A 132 -0.82 -11.03 18.14
CA GLU A 132 -0.15 -9.87 17.54
C GLU A 132 -1.17 -8.96 16.80
N PRO A 133 -0.89 -7.65 16.68
CA PRO A 133 -1.67 -6.78 15.80
C PRO A 133 -1.39 -7.12 14.32
N GLU A 134 -2.33 -6.75 13.45
CA GLU A 134 -2.24 -6.93 12.00
C GLU A 134 -0.93 -6.33 11.44
N TYR A 135 -0.54 -5.16 11.95
CA TYR A 135 0.77 -4.56 11.73
C TYR A 135 1.66 -4.71 12.98
N GLY A 136 2.31 -5.88 13.08
CA GLY A 136 3.14 -6.27 14.24
C GLY A 136 4.57 -5.73 14.27
N ALA A 137 5.28 -6.04 15.36
CA ALA A 137 6.68 -5.63 15.56
C ALA A 137 7.62 -6.12 14.46
N ILE A 138 7.33 -7.27 13.85
CA ILE A 138 8.10 -7.82 12.72
C ILE A 138 7.97 -6.93 11.48
N ASN A 139 6.76 -6.48 11.13
CA ASN A 139 6.56 -5.58 10.00
C ASN A 139 7.27 -4.25 10.24
N GLY A 140 7.15 -3.69 11.45
CA GLY A 140 7.86 -2.49 11.85
C GLY A 140 9.40 -2.65 11.78
N ARG A 141 9.93 -3.82 12.15
CA ARG A 141 11.36 -4.12 11.99
C ARG A 141 11.77 -4.13 10.52
N ILE A 142 11.02 -4.79 9.64
CA ILE A 142 11.30 -4.86 8.21
C ILE A 142 11.36 -3.45 7.60
N ASP A 143 10.41 -2.57 7.93
CA ASP A 143 10.40 -1.17 7.45
C ASP A 143 11.69 -0.41 7.81
N GLN A 144 12.16 -0.58 9.04
CA GLN A 144 13.42 0.02 9.48
C GLN A 144 14.62 -0.61 8.77
N GLU A 145 14.63 -1.93 8.60
CA GLU A 145 15.72 -2.63 7.93
C GLU A 145 15.84 -2.26 6.46
N VAL A 146 14.72 -2.16 5.73
CA VAL A 146 14.69 -1.70 4.34
C VAL A 146 15.31 -0.30 4.24
N SER A 147 14.94 0.61 5.14
CA SER A 147 15.48 1.97 5.19
C SER A 147 17.00 2.00 5.39
N ILE A 148 17.50 1.18 6.32
CA ILE A 148 18.94 1.06 6.60
C ILE A 148 19.67 0.39 5.42
N ALA A 149 19.10 -0.67 4.85
CA ALA A 149 19.67 -1.41 3.72
C ALA A 149 19.84 -0.51 2.49
N MET A 150 18.85 0.34 2.19
CA MET A 150 18.97 1.32 1.11
C MET A 150 20.13 2.30 1.32
N ALA A 151 20.31 2.80 2.56
CA ALA A 151 21.43 3.69 2.88
C ALA A 151 22.79 2.97 2.76
N LYS A 152 22.87 1.71 3.21
CA LYS A 152 24.08 0.86 3.07
C LYS A 152 24.42 0.59 1.60
N SER A 153 23.41 0.22 0.80
CA SER A 153 23.56 -0.02 -0.63
C SER A 153 24.08 1.23 -1.35
N TRP A 154 23.44 2.38 -1.11
CA TRP A 154 23.86 3.67 -1.67
C TRP A 154 25.31 4.01 -1.34
N SER A 155 25.70 3.84 -0.08
CA SER A 155 27.07 4.11 0.39
C SER A 155 28.10 3.13 -0.16
N SER A 156 27.66 1.98 -0.68
CA SER A 156 28.49 0.90 -1.21
C SER A 156 28.41 0.82 -2.74
N GLY A 157 28.22 1.95 -3.42
CA GLY A 157 28.17 1.99 -4.89
C GLY A 157 26.95 1.31 -5.49
N ASN A 158 25.83 1.26 -4.75
CA ASN A 158 24.58 0.56 -5.10
C ASN A 158 24.72 -0.97 -5.14
N ALA A 159 25.66 -1.54 -4.41
CA ALA A 159 25.74 -2.99 -4.23
C ALA A 159 24.46 -3.53 -3.53
N PRO A 160 23.96 -4.72 -3.91
CA PRO A 160 22.83 -5.36 -3.21
C PRO A 160 23.11 -5.56 -1.73
N VAL A 161 22.08 -5.41 -0.90
CA VAL A 161 22.14 -5.66 0.56
C VAL A 161 21.06 -6.68 0.90
N GLU A 162 21.50 -7.82 1.43
CA GLU A 162 20.61 -8.89 1.86
C GLU A 162 19.86 -8.52 3.15
N LEU A 163 18.61 -8.96 3.23
CA LEU A 163 17.76 -8.86 4.41
C LEU A 163 17.48 -10.28 4.97
N PRO A 164 17.30 -10.46 6.28
CA PRO A 164 17.31 -9.42 7.32
C PRO A 164 18.73 -8.90 7.61
N LEU A 165 18.82 -7.66 8.06
CA LEU A 165 20.11 -7.09 8.43
C LEU A 165 20.71 -7.83 9.64
N THR A 166 22.01 -8.07 9.59
CA THR A 166 22.76 -8.55 10.74
C THR A 166 22.74 -7.47 11.83
N VAL A 167 22.23 -7.82 13.01
CA VAL A 167 22.28 -6.93 14.17
C VAL A 167 23.69 -6.98 14.73
N GLU A 168 24.45 -5.89 14.59
CA GLU A 168 25.72 -5.79 15.30
C GLU A 168 25.44 -5.65 16.80
N PRO A 169 26.07 -6.48 17.66
CA PRO A 169 26.00 -6.26 19.09
C PRO A 169 26.58 -4.88 19.40
N ARG A 170 25.83 -4.08 20.16
CA ARG A 170 26.29 -2.80 20.71
C ARG A 170 27.22 -3.01 21.89
#